data_AF-A0A226GW84-F1
#
_entry.id   AF-A0A226GW84-F1
#
_cell.length_a   1.000
_cell.length_b   1.000
_cell.length_c   1.000
_cell.angle_alpha   90.00
_cell.angle_beta   90.00
_cell.angle_gamma   90.00
#
_symmetry.space_group_name_H-M   'P 1'
#
loop_
_entity.id
_entity.type
_entity.pdbx_description
1 polymer ?
#
loop_
_entity_poly.entity_id
_entity_poly.type
_entity_poly.pdbx_seq_one_letter_code
_entity_poly.pdbx_strand_id
1 'polypeptide(L)'
;MKKLKLFFILILFSQLSVAQNRIVYGVVRDSTGLPVPGANVLVEGTKTSSQTDWDGYFSIKANSNQFLVFTSLGHYSKRVNTSLNDIEVILQIDHSHDDDCIIPPLPIKKVKPCFASTTISAKDLKNANNPKYNFKNDCNSNPLIFVSDYTLKKADYEFQIKYKISYSPIQDRNIEYATTYNKLTFKYLKKKYKKTWQSEIRRDVIGLNEFLKKN
;
A
#
# COMPACT_ATOMS: atom_id res chain seq x y z
N MET A 1 -40.87 -50.59 9.94
CA MET A 1 -40.28 -49.54 10.83
C MET A 1 -38.82 -49.20 10.55
N LYS A 2 -37.95 -50.14 10.12
CA LYS A 2 -36.52 -49.86 9.83
C LYS A 2 -36.29 -48.84 8.71
N LYS A 3 -37.06 -48.92 7.61
CA LYS A 3 -36.98 -47.97 6.48
C LYS A 3 -37.41 -46.54 6.85
N LEU A 4 -38.36 -46.40 7.78
CA LEU A 4 -38.84 -45.09 8.25
C LEU A 4 -37.80 -44.39 9.14
N LYS A 5 -37.07 -45.15 9.97
CA LYS A 5 -35.95 -44.62 10.76
C LYS A 5 -34.80 -44.14 9.87
N LEU A 6 -34.48 -44.86 8.80
CA LEU A 6 -33.44 -44.46 7.85
C LEU A 6 -33.79 -43.17 7.10
N PHE A 7 -35.07 -43.01 6.72
CA PHE A 7 -35.57 -41.79 6.07
C PHE A 7 -35.48 -40.57 7.00
N PHE A 8 -35.81 -40.73 8.28
CA PHE A 8 -35.67 -39.67 9.29
C PHE A 8 -34.21 -39.26 9.49
N ILE A 9 -33.29 -40.23 9.57
CA ILE A 9 -31.84 -39.95 9.69
C ILE A 9 -31.30 -39.18 8.48
N LEU A 10 -31.78 -39.49 7.27
CA LEU A 10 -31.37 -38.79 6.04
C LEU A 10 -31.82 -37.32 6.03
N ILE A 11 -33.02 -37.03 6.55
CA ILE A 11 -33.55 -35.67 6.69
C ILE A 11 -32.80 -34.89 7.78
N LEU A 12 -32.38 -35.54 8.87
CA LEU A 12 -31.54 -34.89 9.88
C LEU A 12 -30.12 -34.59 9.36
N PHE A 13 -29.57 -35.43 8.48
CA PHE A 13 -28.26 -35.20 7.88
C PHE A 13 -28.26 -34.05 6.85
N SER A 14 -29.34 -33.85 6.09
CA SER A 14 -29.43 -32.71 5.15
C SER A 14 -29.51 -31.35 5.85
N GLN A 15 -30.01 -31.31 7.10
CA GLN A 15 -30.08 -30.09 7.91
C GLN A 15 -28.69 -29.62 8.37
N LEU A 16 -27.71 -30.52 8.54
CA LEU A 16 -26.34 -30.17 8.94
C LEU A 16 -25.57 -29.40 7.84
N SER A 17 -25.97 -29.52 6.57
CA SER A 17 -25.32 -28.80 5.46
C SER A 17 -25.65 -27.30 5.42
N VAL A 18 -26.76 -26.87 6.04
CA VAL A 18 -27.23 -25.48 5.98
C VAL A 18 -26.66 -24.64 7.14
N ALA A 19 -26.08 -25.26 8.17
CA ALA A 19 -25.60 -24.61 9.39
C ALA A 19 -24.14 -24.12 9.35
N GLN A 20 -23.43 -24.25 8.22
CA GLN A 20 -22.01 -23.88 8.12
C GLN A 20 -21.76 -22.39 7.85
N ASN A 21 -22.80 -21.62 7.54
CA ASN A 21 -22.69 -20.20 7.22
C ASN A 21 -22.41 -19.40 8.50
N ARG A 22 -21.17 -18.95 8.68
CA ARG A 22 -20.77 -18.05 9.76
C ARG A 22 -20.70 -16.61 9.26
N ILE A 23 -20.75 -15.66 10.19
CA ILE A 23 -20.56 -14.24 9.88
C ILE A 23 -19.06 -13.97 9.84
N VAL A 24 -18.57 -13.60 8.65
CA VAL A 24 -17.24 -13.03 8.43
C VAL A 24 -17.40 -11.52 8.39
N TYR A 25 -16.57 -10.81 9.15
CA TYR A 25 -16.54 -9.37 9.22
C TYR A 25 -15.10 -8.87 9.07
N GLY A 26 -14.94 -7.57 8.93
CA GLY A 26 -13.62 -6.99 8.81
C GLY A 26 -13.67 -5.60 8.20
N VAL A 27 -12.49 -5.11 7.80
CA VAL A 27 -12.31 -3.78 7.22
C VAL A 27 -11.53 -3.87 5.92
N VAL A 28 -11.95 -3.09 4.94
CA VAL A 28 -11.26 -2.91 3.67
C VAL A 28 -10.58 -1.56 3.67
N ARG A 29 -9.28 -1.56 3.42
CA ARG A 29 -8.44 -0.38 3.28
C ARG A 29 -7.74 -0.38 1.94
N ASP A 30 -7.31 0.78 1.48
CA ASP A 30 -6.41 0.90 0.34
C ASP A 30 -4.94 0.71 0.77
N SER A 31 -4.04 0.73 -0.20
CA SER A 31 -2.59 0.67 0.06
C SER A 31 -2.02 1.87 0.84
N THR A 32 -2.81 2.94 1.02
CA THR A 32 -2.46 4.13 1.82
C THR A 32 -2.94 4.03 3.26
N GLY A 33 -3.75 3.00 3.58
CA GLY A 33 -4.33 2.75 4.90
C GLY A 33 -5.69 3.44 5.11
N LEU A 34 -6.22 4.13 4.10
CA LEU A 34 -7.54 4.76 4.16
C LEU A 34 -8.64 3.70 3.97
N PRO A 35 -9.79 3.84 4.66
CA PRO A 35 -10.93 2.94 4.45
C PRO A 35 -11.47 3.06 3.02
N VAL A 36 -11.93 1.94 2.45
CA VAL A 36 -12.53 1.91 1.11
C VAL A 36 -14.04 1.73 1.26
N PRO A 37 -14.83 2.81 1.24
CA PRO A 37 -16.29 2.72 1.28
C PRO A 37 -16.88 2.23 -0.04
N GLY A 38 -17.97 1.48 0.02
CA GLY A 38 -18.68 0.97 -1.16
C GLY A 38 -17.95 -0.14 -1.93
N ALA A 39 -16.90 -0.74 -1.37
CA ALA A 39 -16.25 -1.92 -1.94
C ALA A 39 -17.22 -3.10 -1.91
N ASN A 40 -17.35 -3.80 -3.03
CA ASN A 40 -18.17 -5.00 -3.16
C ASN A 40 -17.41 -6.20 -2.61
N VAL A 41 -18.09 -6.98 -1.76
CA VAL A 41 -17.57 -8.20 -1.13
C VAL A 41 -18.43 -9.36 -1.59
N LEU A 42 -17.89 -10.26 -2.41
CA LEU A 42 -18.62 -11.38 -3.00
C LEU A 42 -18.08 -12.72 -2.49
N VAL A 43 -18.95 -13.62 -2.05
CA VAL A 43 -18.57 -15.02 -1.81
C VAL A 43 -18.43 -15.73 -3.15
N GLU A 44 -17.21 -16.15 -3.47
CA GLU A 44 -16.85 -16.73 -4.76
C GLU A 44 -17.73 -17.95 -5.10
N GLY A 45 -18.22 -18.00 -6.34
CA GLY A 45 -19.08 -19.07 -6.83
C GLY A 45 -20.54 -18.99 -6.35
N THR A 46 -20.93 -17.92 -5.64
CA THR A 46 -22.31 -17.72 -5.17
C THR A 46 -22.86 -16.35 -5.59
N LYS A 47 -24.13 -16.10 -5.29
CA LYS A 47 -24.76 -14.77 -5.42
C LYS A 47 -24.75 -13.97 -4.11
N THR A 48 -24.11 -14.48 -3.06
CA THR A 48 -24.05 -13.83 -1.76
C THR A 48 -23.00 -12.73 -1.80
N SER A 49 -23.43 -11.48 -1.76
CA SER A 49 -22.56 -10.31 -1.68
C SER A 49 -22.96 -9.36 -0.56
N SER A 50 -22.04 -8.48 -0.21
CA SER A 50 -22.19 -7.38 0.74
C SER A 50 -21.37 -6.18 0.24
N GLN A 51 -21.52 -5.03 0.87
CA GLN A 51 -20.71 -3.85 0.57
C GLN A 51 -20.13 -3.27 1.86
N THR A 52 -18.97 -2.60 1.74
CA THR A 52 -18.38 -1.87 2.86
C THR A 52 -19.14 -0.58 3.15
N ASP A 53 -19.22 -0.22 4.44
CA ASP A 53 -19.77 1.05 4.90
C ASP A 53 -18.78 2.23 4.76
N TRP A 54 -19.13 3.39 5.30
CA TRP A 54 -18.32 4.62 5.23
C TRP A 54 -16.94 4.49 5.88
N ASP A 55 -16.81 3.63 6.88
CA ASP A 55 -15.56 3.39 7.60
C ASP A 55 -14.82 2.16 7.04
N GLY A 56 -15.29 1.60 5.92
CA GLY A 56 -14.70 0.47 5.23
C GLY A 56 -15.04 -0.89 5.85
N TYR A 57 -15.93 -0.95 6.83
CA TYR A 57 -16.31 -2.21 7.48
C TYR A 57 -17.30 -3.00 6.63
N PHE A 58 -17.17 -4.32 6.65
CA PHE A 58 -18.13 -5.23 6.03
C PHE A 58 -18.55 -6.36 6.97
N SER A 59 -19.69 -6.95 6.66
CA SER A 59 -20.16 -8.20 7.27
C SER A 59 -20.85 -9.04 6.21
N ILE A 60 -20.52 -10.33 6.14
CA ILE A 60 -21.06 -11.26 5.14
C ILE A 60 -21.14 -12.69 5.70
N LYS A 61 -22.16 -13.44 5.28
CA LYS A 61 -22.29 -14.85 5.64
C LYS A 61 -21.50 -15.73 4.66
N ALA A 62 -20.51 -16.47 5.17
CA ALA A 62 -19.67 -17.36 4.37
C ALA A 62 -19.20 -18.58 5.19
N ASN A 63 -18.84 -19.67 4.51
CA ASN A 63 -18.26 -20.86 5.15
C ASN A 63 -16.75 -20.68 5.37
N SER A 64 -16.13 -21.45 6.26
CA SER A 64 -14.70 -21.31 6.61
C SER A 64 -13.69 -21.65 5.50
N ASN A 65 -14.13 -22.32 4.44
CA ASN A 65 -13.29 -22.80 3.33
C ASN A 65 -13.67 -22.13 1.99
N GLN A 66 -14.29 -20.96 2.04
CA GLN A 66 -14.66 -20.19 0.86
C GLN A 66 -13.67 -19.05 0.64
N PHE A 67 -13.80 -18.40 -0.52
CA PHE A 67 -13.06 -17.18 -0.82
C PHE A 67 -14.03 -16.02 -0.94
N LEU A 68 -13.65 -14.88 -0.39
CA LEU A 68 -14.26 -13.60 -0.68
C LEU A 68 -13.45 -12.92 -1.78
N VAL A 69 -14.16 -12.36 -2.75
CA VAL A 69 -13.61 -11.50 -3.79
C VAL A 69 -14.05 -10.08 -3.48
N PHE A 70 -13.07 -9.22 -3.26
CA PHE A 70 -13.25 -7.80 -3.00
C PHE A 70 -12.99 -7.04 -4.29
N THR A 71 -13.94 -6.19 -4.69
CA THR A 71 -13.79 -5.30 -5.85
C THR A 71 -14.20 -3.88 -5.48
N SER A 72 -13.45 -2.91 -5.98
CA SER A 72 -13.77 -1.49 -5.85
C SER A 72 -13.33 -0.77 -7.11
N LEU A 73 -13.96 0.36 -7.42
CA LEU A 73 -13.58 1.18 -8.56
C LEU A 73 -12.14 1.67 -8.39
N GLY A 74 -11.34 1.58 -9.46
CA GLY A 74 -9.93 1.98 -9.44
C GLY A 74 -9.03 1.11 -8.55
N HIS A 75 -9.44 -0.13 -8.23
CA HIS A 75 -8.65 -1.07 -7.45
C HIS A 75 -8.62 -2.46 -8.09
N TYR A 76 -7.51 -3.17 -7.93
CA TYR A 76 -7.41 -4.57 -8.34
C TYR A 76 -8.30 -5.43 -7.46
N SER A 77 -8.97 -6.39 -8.09
CA SER A 77 -9.75 -7.38 -7.35
C SER A 77 -8.83 -8.19 -6.44
N LYS A 78 -9.26 -8.40 -5.20
CA LYS A 78 -8.49 -9.17 -4.23
C LYS A 78 -9.29 -10.34 -3.73
N ARG A 79 -8.67 -11.52 -3.75
CA ARG A 79 -9.25 -12.76 -3.28
C ARG A 79 -8.66 -13.13 -1.92
N VAL A 80 -9.51 -13.39 -0.93
CA VAL A 80 -9.10 -13.72 0.44
C VAL A 80 -9.88 -14.94 0.94
N ASN A 81 -9.20 -15.88 1.59
CA ASN A 81 -9.84 -17.04 2.20
C ASN A 81 -10.55 -16.63 3.49
N THR A 82 -11.76 -17.12 3.70
CA THR A 82 -12.58 -16.93 4.90
C THR A 82 -12.18 -17.82 6.07
N SER A 83 -10.91 -18.20 6.23
CA SER A 83 -10.45 -19.06 7.33
C SER A 83 -10.59 -18.36 8.69
N LEU A 84 -10.53 -17.03 8.72
CA LEU A 84 -10.74 -16.20 9.89
C LEU A 84 -12.14 -15.54 9.86
N ASN A 85 -12.66 -15.18 11.04
CA ASN A 85 -13.90 -14.41 11.16
C ASN A 85 -13.67 -12.91 11.00
N ASP A 86 -12.50 -12.42 11.39
CA ASP A 86 -12.07 -11.03 11.29
C ASP A 86 -10.96 -10.94 10.24
N ILE A 87 -11.17 -10.10 9.22
CA ILE A 87 -10.30 -10.02 8.06
C ILE A 87 -10.01 -8.55 7.72
N GLU A 88 -8.74 -8.17 7.78
CA GLU A 88 -8.29 -6.91 7.19
C GLU A 88 -7.84 -7.13 5.73
N VAL A 89 -8.36 -6.30 4.83
CA VAL A 89 -8.12 -6.43 3.39
C VAL A 89 -7.56 -5.13 2.83
N ILE A 90 -6.30 -5.18 2.40
CA ILE A 90 -5.67 -4.08 1.65
C ILE A 90 -5.90 -4.25 0.14
N LEU A 91 -6.68 -3.37 -0.48
CA LEU A 91 -6.85 -3.27 -1.93
C LEU A 91 -5.72 -2.43 -2.53
N GLN A 92 -5.16 -2.92 -3.64
CA GLN A 92 -4.17 -2.17 -4.41
C GLN A 92 -4.87 -1.34 -5.47
N ILE A 93 -4.43 -0.11 -5.64
CA ILE A 93 -4.96 0.79 -6.66
C ILE A 93 -4.66 0.21 -8.04
N ASP A 94 -5.68 0.15 -8.88
CA ASP A 94 -5.58 -0.24 -10.28
C ASP A 94 -5.44 1.02 -11.12
N HIS A 95 -4.22 1.25 -11.60
CA HIS A 95 -3.86 2.38 -12.45
C HIS A 95 -4.27 2.20 -13.93
N SER A 96 -5.03 1.15 -14.25
CA SER A 96 -5.41 0.83 -15.64
C SER A 96 -6.58 1.62 -16.21
N HIS A 97 -7.28 2.43 -15.41
CA HIS A 97 -8.45 3.22 -15.84
C HIS A 97 -8.15 4.70 -16.13
N ASP A 98 -6.88 5.11 -16.11
CA ASP A 98 -6.44 6.37 -16.74
C ASP A 98 -5.87 6.00 -18.12
N ASP A 99 -6.51 6.50 -19.18
CA ASP A 99 -6.22 6.23 -20.62
C ASP A 99 -4.81 6.65 -21.11
N ASP A 100 -3.79 6.72 -20.25
CA ASP A 100 -2.43 7.07 -20.66
C ASP A 100 -1.34 6.45 -19.76
N CYS A 101 -1.27 5.11 -19.68
CA CYS A 101 -0.03 4.47 -19.22
C CYS A 101 0.12 3.00 -19.67
N ILE A 102 0.65 2.79 -20.88
CA ILE A 102 1.25 1.50 -21.25
C ILE A 102 2.65 1.44 -20.62
N ILE A 103 2.80 0.74 -19.49
CA ILE A 103 4.11 0.34 -18.98
C ILE A 103 4.22 -1.18 -19.12
N PRO A 104 5.16 -1.72 -19.91
CA PRO A 104 5.44 -3.15 -19.90
C PRO A 104 6.03 -3.56 -18.54
N PRO A 105 5.69 -4.75 -18.01
CA PRO A 105 6.13 -5.17 -16.68
C PRO A 105 7.67 -5.29 -16.64
N LEU A 106 8.30 -4.48 -15.80
CA LEU A 106 9.72 -4.64 -15.46
C LEU A 106 9.91 -5.99 -14.74
N PRO A 107 11.02 -6.70 -15.00
CA PRO A 107 11.28 -7.99 -14.35
C PRO A 107 11.43 -7.80 -12.85
N ILE A 108 10.48 -8.33 -12.07
CA ILE A 108 10.50 -8.31 -10.61
C ILE A 108 11.60 -9.28 -10.15
N LYS A 109 12.80 -8.76 -9.89
CA LYS A 109 13.74 -9.47 -9.01
C LYS A 109 13.12 -9.47 -7.61
N LYS A 110 12.90 -10.66 -7.05
CA LYS A 110 12.42 -10.85 -5.67
C LYS A 110 13.29 -10.05 -4.70
N VAL A 111 12.79 -8.92 -4.20
CA VAL A 111 13.40 -8.18 -3.08
C VAL A 111 12.75 -8.70 -1.81
N LYS A 112 13.57 -9.17 -0.86
CA LYS A 112 13.10 -9.60 0.47
C LYS A 112 12.43 -8.41 1.18
N PRO A 113 11.23 -8.56 1.78
CA PRO A 113 10.62 -7.46 2.53
C PRO A 113 11.44 -7.21 3.80
N CYS A 114 12.06 -6.04 3.89
CA CYS A 114 12.74 -5.58 5.10
C CYS A 114 11.75 -4.73 5.90
N PHE A 115 11.12 -5.34 6.90
CA PHE A 115 10.38 -4.59 7.92
C PHE A 115 11.40 -4.03 8.92
N ALA A 116 12.01 -2.89 8.57
CA ALA A 116 12.86 -2.14 9.50
C ALA A 116 12.24 -0.76 9.68
N SER A 117 11.65 -0.52 10.86
CA SER A 117 11.26 0.82 11.29
C SER A 117 12.43 1.77 11.09
N THR A 118 12.19 2.84 10.32
CA THR A 118 13.15 3.92 10.08
C THR A 118 13.38 4.71 11.37
N THR A 119 14.12 4.13 12.30
CA THR A 119 14.55 4.84 13.51
C THR A 119 15.87 5.51 13.16
N ILE A 120 15.84 6.81 13.02
CA ILE A 120 17.01 7.64 12.73
C ILE A 120 17.98 7.48 13.90
N SER A 121 19.20 7.03 13.62
CA SER A 121 20.22 6.96 14.66
C SER A 121 20.74 8.37 14.95
N ALA A 122 21.02 8.68 16.22
CA ALA A 122 21.69 9.92 16.63
C ALA A 122 23.02 10.17 15.88
N LYS A 123 23.58 9.13 15.26
CA LYS A 123 24.80 9.18 14.44
C LYS A 123 24.58 9.84 13.07
N ASP A 124 23.39 9.73 12.48
CA ASP A 124 23.05 10.35 11.20
C ASP A 124 22.85 11.86 11.37
N LEU A 125 22.17 12.27 12.45
CA LEU A 125 21.97 13.68 12.80
C LEU A 125 23.29 14.40 13.12
N LYS A 126 24.21 13.76 13.83
CA LYS A 126 25.53 14.33 14.16
C LYS A 126 26.43 14.53 12.93
N ASN A 127 26.21 13.76 11.85
CA ASN A 127 27.00 13.84 10.63
C ASN A 127 26.31 14.61 9.50
N ALA A 128 25.18 15.27 9.76
CA ALA A 128 24.40 16.03 8.79
C ALA A 128 25.20 17.11 8.02
N ASN A 129 26.29 17.60 8.62
CA ASN A 129 27.16 18.61 8.00
C ASN A 129 28.44 18.03 7.37
N ASN A 130 28.65 16.72 7.43
CA ASN A 130 29.85 16.08 6.87
C ASN A 130 29.61 15.69 5.40
N PRO A 131 30.26 16.36 4.42
CA PRO A 131 30.04 16.11 3.00
C PRO A 131 30.59 14.75 2.54
N LYS A 132 31.38 14.05 3.37
CA LYS A 132 31.88 12.69 3.10
C LYS A 132 31.06 11.60 3.80
N TYR A 133 30.07 11.98 4.61
CA TYR A 133 29.20 11.00 5.25
C TYR A 133 28.31 10.33 4.21
N ASN A 134 28.46 9.02 4.09
CA ASN A 134 27.50 8.17 3.40
C ASN A 134 26.64 7.54 4.48
N PHE A 135 25.32 7.68 4.39
CA PHE A 135 24.40 6.96 5.28
C PHE A 135 24.86 5.49 5.29
N LYS A 136 25.14 4.96 6.48
CA LYS A 136 25.53 3.55 6.56
C LYS A 136 24.28 2.76 6.22
N ASN A 137 24.26 2.23 5.00
CA ASN A 137 23.19 1.41 4.45
C ASN A 137 23.00 0.16 5.30
N ASP A 138 22.07 0.22 6.25
CA ASP A 138 21.35 -0.99 6.61
C ASP A 138 20.27 -1.17 5.53
N CYS A 139 20.64 -1.99 4.54
CA CYS A 139 19.84 -2.50 3.42
C CYS A 139 19.59 -1.52 2.26
N ASN A 140 20.53 -1.41 1.31
CA ASN A 140 20.30 -1.05 -0.11
C ASN A 140 19.23 0.03 -0.41
N SER A 141 19.08 1.04 0.45
CA SER A 141 17.98 1.99 0.39
C SER A 141 18.49 3.29 -0.23
N ASN A 142 17.85 3.67 -1.33
CA ASN A 142 18.05 4.98 -1.95
C ASN A 142 17.71 6.09 -0.93
N PRO A 143 18.41 7.24 -0.92
CA PRO A 143 18.05 8.37 -0.07
C PRO A 143 16.60 8.80 -0.31
N LEU A 144 15.89 9.14 0.77
CA LEU A 144 14.50 9.55 0.68
C LEU A 144 14.38 11.02 0.28
N ILE A 145 13.26 11.38 -0.34
CA ILE A 145 12.81 12.75 -0.53
C ILE A 145 11.35 12.83 -0.11
N PHE A 146 11.07 13.70 0.87
CA PHE A 146 9.72 13.92 1.37
C PHE A 146 8.92 14.83 0.45
N VAL A 147 7.74 14.37 0.07
CA VAL A 147 6.76 15.08 -0.78
C VAL A 147 5.49 15.35 0.00
N SER A 148 4.78 16.42 -0.36
CA SER A 148 3.47 16.74 0.23
C SER A 148 2.32 15.96 -0.41
N ASP A 149 2.47 15.57 -1.67
CA ASP A 149 1.46 14.83 -2.41
C ASP A 149 1.88 13.36 -2.60
N TYR A 150 0.94 12.45 -2.34
CA TYR A 150 1.11 11.00 -2.38
C TYR A 150 1.07 10.45 -3.82
N THR A 151 0.52 11.21 -4.77
CA THR A 151 0.36 10.77 -6.15
C THR A 151 1.68 10.91 -6.92
N LEU A 152 2.24 9.78 -7.36
CA LEU A 152 3.45 9.73 -8.19
C LEU A 152 3.10 9.68 -9.68
N LYS A 153 3.73 10.54 -10.47
CA LYS A 153 3.61 10.56 -11.94
C LYS A 153 4.73 9.76 -12.58
N LYS A 154 4.60 9.39 -13.86
CA LYS A 154 5.66 8.71 -14.63
C LYS A 154 7.04 9.39 -14.50
N ALA A 155 7.07 10.72 -14.63
CA ALA A 155 8.28 11.52 -14.46
C ALA A 155 8.92 11.35 -13.06
N ASP A 156 8.12 11.09 -12.03
CA ASP A 156 8.62 10.88 -10.67
C ASP A 156 9.31 9.53 -10.51
N TYR A 157 8.81 8.48 -11.18
CA TYR A 157 9.47 7.18 -11.22
C TYR A 157 10.78 7.25 -12.02
N GLU A 158 10.76 7.91 -13.17
CA GLU A 158 11.96 8.14 -13.98
C GLU A 158 13.02 8.93 -13.20
N PHE A 159 12.60 9.97 -12.47
CA PHE A 159 13.47 10.74 -11.58
C PHE A 159 14.08 9.87 -10.47
N GLN A 160 13.28 9.08 -9.77
CA GLN A 160 13.73 8.18 -8.70
C GLN A 160 14.78 7.18 -9.21
N ILE A 161 14.56 6.57 -10.37
CA ILE A 161 15.49 5.62 -10.99
C ILE A 161 16.79 6.33 -11.40
N LYS A 162 16.67 7.46 -12.10
CA LYS A 162 17.81 8.23 -12.64
C LYS A 162 18.73 8.74 -11.54
N TYR A 163 18.15 9.29 -10.48
CA TYR A 163 18.89 9.91 -9.38
C TYR A 163 19.13 8.99 -8.19
N LYS A 164 18.62 7.74 -8.27
CA LYS A 164 18.73 6.72 -7.21
C LYS A 164 18.27 7.27 -5.87
N ILE A 165 17.08 7.88 -5.86
CA ILE A 165 16.37 8.38 -4.67
C ILE A 165 14.98 7.75 -4.62
N SER A 166 14.31 7.81 -3.48
CA SER A 166 12.92 7.36 -3.35
C SER A 166 12.05 8.47 -2.78
N TYR A 167 10.90 8.73 -3.40
CA TYR A 167 9.92 9.63 -2.83
C TYR A 167 9.19 8.94 -1.67
N SER A 168 8.97 9.69 -0.61
CA SER A 168 8.20 9.26 0.54
C SER A 168 7.22 10.35 0.91
N PRO A 169 5.91 10.08 0.98
CA PRO A 169 4.99 11.08 1.47
C PRO A 169 5.20 11.33 2.97
N ILE A 170 4.97 12.56 3.41
CA ILE A 170 5.11 12.91 4.82
C ILE A 170 3.92 12.33 5.62
N GLN A 171 4.17 11.33 6.46
CA GLN A 171 3.11 10.70 7.28
C GLN A 171 2.73 11.55 8.50
N ASP A 172 3.71 12.24 9.09
CA ASP A 172 3.51 13.14 10.23
C ASP A 172 3.55 14.59 9.77
N ARG A 173 2.71 15.49 10.32
CA ARG A 173 2.73 16.94 9.95
C ARG A 173 4.00 17.70 10.38
N ASN A 174 5.10 17.01 10.71
CA ASN A 174 6.37 17.64 11.07
C ASN A 174 7.14 18.09 9.82
N ILE A 175 6.66 19.20 9.24
CA ILE A 175 7.22 19.84 8.05
C ILE A 175 8.68 20.28 8.27
N GLU A 176 9.05 20.68 9.49
CA GLU A 176 10.41 21.10 9.83
C GLU A 176 11.41 19.95 9.70
N TYR A 177 11.03 18.77 10.19
CA TYR A 177 11.80 17.55 10.02
C TYR A 177 11.99 17.21 8.54
N ALA A 178 10.90 17.15 7.76
CA ALA A 178 10.96 16.84 6.33
C ALA A 178 11.80 17.86 5.54
N THR A 179 11.69 19.15 5.88
CA THR A 179 12.49 20.23 5.29
C THR A 179 13.98 20.04 5.59
N THR A 180 14.32 19.68 6.82
CA THR A 180 15.72 19.45 7.24
C THR A 180 16.31 18.24 6.54
N TYR A 181 15.55 17.15 6.44
CA TYR A 181 15.97 15.94 5.74
C TYR A 181 16.15 16.18 4.24
N ASN A 182 15.16 16.80 3.58
CA ASN A 182 15.24 17.10 2.15
C ASN A 182 16.43 18.01 1.81
N LYS A 183 16.77 18.97 2.68
CA LYS A 183 17.98 19.78 2.53
C LYS A 183 19.26 18.93 2.45
N LEU A 184 19.33 17.80 3.16
CA LEU A 184 20.45 16.85 3.05
C LEU A 184 20.42 16.11 1.72
N THR A 185 19.25 15.63 1.29
CA THR A 185 19.12 14.93 0.01
C THR A 185 19.42 15.85 -1.18
N PHE A 186 19.02 17.12 -1.13
CA PHE A 186 19.38 18.12 -2.14
C PHE A 186 20.89 18.38 -2.21
N LYS A 187 21.58 18.42 -1.06
CA LYS A 187 23.05 18.52 -1.02
C LYS A 187 23.70 17.30 -1.67
N TYR A 188 23.20 16.10 -1.39
CA TYR A 188 23.63 14.86 -2.03
C TYR A 188 23.42 14.92 -3.56
N LEU A 189 22.22 15.29 -4.02
CA LEU A 189 21.91 15.43 -5.45
C LEU A 189 22.79 16.47 -6.14
N LYS A 190 22.98 17.64 -5.51
CA LYS A 190 23.88 18.70 -6.01
C LYS A 190 25.31 18.20 -6.15
N LYS A 191 25.82 17.45 -5.16
CA LYS A 191 27.19 16.93 -5.18
C LYS A 191 27.40 15.88 -6.28
N LYS A 192 26.44 14.96 -6.44
CA LYS A 192 26.57 13.81 -7.35
C LYS A 192 26.14 14.10 -8.78
N TYR A 193 25.10 14.92 -8.95
CA TYR A 193 24.43 15.17 -10.23
C TYR A 193 24.42 16.64 -10.66
N LYS A 194 25.11 17.53 -9.92
CA LYS A 194 25.19 18.98 -10.21
C LYS A 194 23.78 19.61 -10.22
N LYS A 195 23.45 20.43 -11.24
CA LYS A 195 22.16 21.14 -11.33
C LYS A 195 21.09 20.40 -12.16
N THR A 196 21.41 19.27 -12.80
CA THR A 196 20.49 18.62 -13.77
C THR A 196 19.18 18.14 -13.15
N TRP A 197 19.21 17.70 -11.89
CA TRP A 197 18.02 17.24 -11.17
C TRP A 197 17.02 18.36 -10.85
N GLN A 198 17.44 19.63 -10.84
CA GLN A 198 16.60 20.74 -10.36
C GLN A 198 15.43 21.09 -11.29
N SER A 199 15.57 20.80 -12.59
CA SER A 199 14.50 20.94 -13.58
C SER A 199 13.57 19.74 -13.64
N GLU A 200 14.03 18.58 -13.18
CA GLU A 200 13.30 17.30 -13.29
C GLU A 200 12.59 16.90 -12.00
N ILE A 201 13.04 17.42 -10.85
CA ILE A 201 12.41 17.15 -9.56
C ILE A 201 11.01 17.80 -9.50
N ARG A 202 10.04 17.09 -8.94
CA ARG A 202 8.69 17.62 -8.71
C ARG A 202 8.71 18.84 -7.80
N ARG A 203 7.74 19.75 -8.01
CA ARG A 203 7.76 21.10 -7.41
C ARG A 203 7.21 21.18 -5.99
N ASP A 204 6.44 20.20 -5.59
CA ASP A 204 5.83 20.05 -4.27
C ASP A 204 6.76 19.33 -3.27
N VAL A 205 8.02 19.06 -3.64
CA VAL A 205 9.01 18.57 -2.68
C VAL A 205 9.20 19.61 -1.58
N ILE A 206 9.06 19.15 -0.33
CA ILE A 206 9.10 19.99 0.86
C ILE A 206 10.46 20.68 0.96
N GLY A 207 10.46 22.01 1.07
CA GLY A 207 11.68 22.82 1.21
C GLY A 207 12.49 23.03 -0.08
N LEU A 208 12.02 22.56 -1.25
CA LEU A 208 12.75 22.72 -2.52
C LEU A 208 12.92 24.18 -2.93
N ASN A 209 11.84 24.97 -2.90
CA ASN A 209 11.86 26.37 -3.32
C ASN A 209 12.85 27.20 -2.48
N GLU A 210 12.90 26.96 -1.17
CA GLU A 210 13.88 27.62 -0.28
C GLU A 210 15.33 27.25 -0.61
N PHE A 211 15.56 25.97 -0.95
CA PHE A 211 16.89 25.48 -1.27
C PHE A 211 17.42 26.06 -2.59
N LEU A 212 16.54 26.18 -3.59
CA LEU A 212 16.87 26.74 -4.91
C LEU A 212 17.10 28.27 -4.84
N LYS A 213 16.37 29.02 -4.01
CA LYS A 213 16.59 30.47 -3.85
C LYS A 213 17.96 30.84 -3.27
N LYS A 214 18.63 29.93 -2.57
CA LYS A 214 19.92 30.17 -1.90
C LYS A 214 21.15 29.79 -2.75
N ASN A 215 21.00 29.29 -3.98
CA ASN A 215 22.07 28.64 -4.78
C ASN A 215 21.92 28.83 -6.30
#